data_AF-A0A7X5ZQH6-F1
#
_entry.id   AF-A0A7X5ZQH6-F1
#
_cell.length_a   1.000
_cell.length_b   1.000
_cell.length_c   1.000
_cell.angle_alpha   90.00
_cell.angle_beta   90.00
_cell.angle_gamma   90.00
#
_symmetry.space_group_name_H-M   'P 1'
#
loop_
_entity.id
_entity.type
_entity.pdbx_description
1 polymer ?
#
loop_
_entity_poly.entity_id
_entity_poly.type
_entity_poly.pdbx_seq_one_letter_code
_entity_poly.pdbx_strand_id
1 'polypeptide(L)'
;MTSTSGDTTIRFHSDAPAIVCGECGYRTARVASLVDPAGEVVGTVISCLPCRERERARVAAAARLAARHGRAGVPRQRCTPANRPAGVMRPVTPVS
;
A
#
# COMPACT_ATOMS: atom_id res chain seq x y z
N MET A 1 23.26 -22.05 3.81
CA MET A 1 23.02 -20.99 4.81
C MET A 1 21.56 -20.57 4.67
N THR A 2 20.66 -21.24 5.38
CA THR A 2 19.24 -20.90 5.38
C THR A 2 19.06 -19.71 6.30
N SER A 3 18.79 -18.54 5.72
CA SER A 3 18.37 -17.36 6.46
C SER A 3 17.01 -17.65 7.09
N THR A 4 17.00 -18.17 8.31
CA THR A 4 15.79 -18.27 9.13
C THR A 4 15.41 -16.84 9.52
N SER A 5 14.59 -16.18 8.70
CA SER A 5 13.96 -14.90 9.04
C SER A 5 13.06 -15.13 10.26
N GLY A 6 13.64 -14.95 11.45
CA GLY A 6 12.95 -15.06 12.73
C GLY A 6 11.93 -13.94 12.87
N ASP A 7 10.73 -14.31 13.32
CA ASP A 7 9.56 -13.46 13.54
C ASP A 7 9.83 -12.43 14.67
N THR A 8 10.63 -11.40 14.35
CA THR A 8 11.09 -10.41 15.32
C THR A 8 10.18 -9.19 15.25
N THR A 9 9.65 -8.77 16.39
CA THR A 9 8.74 -7.62 16.51
C THR A 9 9.48 -6.37 16.96
N ILE A 10 8.99 -5.20 16.54
CA ILE A 10 9.57 -3.90 16.91
C ILE A 10 8.72 -3.30 18.03
N ARG A 11 9.33 -3.01 19.20
CA ARG A 11 8.67 -2.36 20.34
C ARG A 11 9.25 -0.96 20.55
N PHE A 12 8.40 0.07 20.44
CA PHE A 12 8.82 1.46 20.57
C PHE A 12 8.93 1.88 22.03
N HIS A 13 10.03 2.53 22.40
CA HIS A 13 10.15 3.21 23.68
C HIS A 13 9.33 4.50 23.62
N SER A 14 8.37 4.65 24.53
CA SER A 14 7.45 5.79 24.55
C SER A 14 8.04 7.02 25.24
N ASP A 15 9.01 6.77 26.11
CA ASP A 15 9.77 7.69 26.95
C ASP A 15 11.05 8.22 26.28
N ALA A 16 11.49 7.60 25.17
CA ALA A 16 12.68 8.03 24.46
C ALA A 16 12.44 9.32 23.66
N PRO A 17 13.32 10.33 23.74
CA PRO A 17 13.21 11.56 22.98
C PRO A 17 13.33 11.28 21.47
N ALA A 18 12.59 12.06 20.68
CA ALA A 18 12.67 11.96 19.23
C ALA A 18 14.04 12.45 18.74
N ILE A 19 14.70 11.64 17.92
CA ILE A 19 16.00 11.95 17.32
C ILE A 19 15.84 12.41 15.87
N VAL A 20 16.85 13.13 15.38
CA VAL A 20 16.89 13.61 14.00
C VAL A 20 17.26 12.45 13.08
N CYS A 21 16.41 12.19 12.08
CA CYS A 21 16.73 11.20 11.06
C CYS A 21 17.79 11.74 10.09
N GLY A 22 18.90 11.02 9.91
CA GLY A 22 19.97 11.41 8.99
C GLY A 22 19.60 11.30 7.50
N GLU A 23 18.57 10.53 7.14
CA GLU A 23 18.15 10.35 5.75
C GLU A 23 17.16 11.42 5.28
N CYS A 24 16.17 11.74 6.13
CA CYS A 24 15.09 12.67 5.77
C CYS A 24 15.09 13.99 6.54
N GLY A 25 15.94 14.14 7.56
CA GLY A 25 16.07 15.37 8.35
C GLY A 25 14.98 15.61 9.41
N TYR A 26 13.93 14.79 9.47
CA TYR A 26 12.85 14.97 10.44
C TYR A 26 13.25 14.54 11.86
N ARG A 27 12.89 15.34 12.87
CA ARG A 27 13.10 15.06 14.30
C ARG A 27 12.03 14.12 14.88
N THR A 28 11.80 13.00 14.22
CA THR A 28 10.72 12.06 14.56
C THR A 28 11.18 10.61 14.58
N ALA A 29 12.48 10.36 14.38
CA ALA A 29 13.01 9.02 14.53
C ALA A 29 12.99 8.61 16.01
N ARG A 30 12.60 7.36 16.27
CA ARG A 30 12.48 6.80 17.62
C ARG A 30 13.29 5.54 17.75
N VAL A 31 13.88 5.35 18.92
CA VAL A 31 14.53 4.10 19.31
C VAL A 31 13.46 3.05 19.62
N ALA A 32 13.70 1.82 19.18
CA ALA A 32 12.84 0.69 19.42
C ALA A 32 13.66 -0.58 19.64
N SER A 33 13.17 -1.50 20.46
CA SER A 33 13.75 -2.82 20.64
C SER A 33 13.24 -3.78 19.57
N LEU A 34 14.13 -4.61 19.06
CA LEU A 34 13.81 -5.83 18.33
C LEU A 34 13.64 -6.95 19.34
N VAL A 35 12.45 -7.52 19.38
CA VAL A 35 12.08 -8.55 20.34
C VAL A 35 11.70 -9.81 19.58
N ASP A 36 12.33 -10.93 19.94
CA ASP A 36 11.99 -12.22 19.37
C ASP A 36 10.59 -12.70 19.83
N PRO A 37 10.08 -13.82 19.30
CA PRO A 37 8.82 -14.39 19.76
C PRO A 37 8.83 -14.83 21.23
N ALA A 38 10.01 -15.13 21.80
CA ALA A 38 10.16 -15.52 23.20
C ALA A 38 10.07 -14.31 24.16
N GLY A 39 10.15 -13.09 23.63
CA GLY A 39 10.12 -11.86 24.41
C GLY A 39 11.51 -11.29 24.72
N GLU A 40 12.57 -11.88 24.20
CA GLU A 40 13.95 -11.46 24.42
C GLU A 40 14.35 -10.35 23.45
N VAL A 41 15.07 -9.35 23.97
CA VAL A 41 15.57 -8.23 23.17
C VAL A 41 16.81 -8.68 22.40
N VAL A 42 16.64 -8.90 21.10
CA VAL A 42 17.71 -9.33 20.18
C VAL A 42 18.55 -8.14 19.72
N GLY A 43 17.98 -6.93 19.77
CA GLY A 43 18.71 -5.74 19.38
C GLY A 43 17.91 -4.46 19.50
N THR A 44 18.53 -3.36 19.05
CA THR A 44 17.95 -2.02 19.08
C THR A 44 17.98 -1.44 17.68
N VAL A 45 16.87 -0.86 17.26
CA VAL A 45 16.71 -0.21 15.95
C VAL A 45 16.20 1.22 16.12
N ILE A 46 16.61 2.09 15.20
CA ILE A 46 16.08 3.44 15.08
C ILE A 46 15.09 3.44 13.93
N SER A 47 13.83 3.76 14.21
CA SER A 47 12.77 3.81 13.22
C SER A 47 12.31 5.25 12.99
N CYS A 48 12.40 5.72 11.74
CA CYS A 48 11.83 6.98 11.31
C CYS A 48 10.48 6.73 10.62
N LEU A 49 9.38 7.15 11.25
CA LEU A 49 8.02 6.96 10.70
C LEU A 49 7.86 7.61 9.30
N PRO A 50 8.31 8.85 9.05
CA PRO A 50 8.30 9.44 7.71
C PRO A 50 9.05 8.62 6.65
N CYS A 51 10.26 8.12 6.94
CA CYS A 51 10.99 7.27 6.01
C CYS A 51 10.26 5.95 5.75
N ARG A 52 9.76 5.32 6.82
CA ARG A 52 9.04 4.04 6.73
C ARG A 52 7.78 4.16 5.86
N GLU A 53 7.02 5.24 6.05
CA GLU A 53 5.80 5.47 5.26
C GLU A 53 6.12 5.80 3.80
N ARG A 54 7.17 6.60 3.56
CA ARG A 54 7.68 6.84 2.20
C ARG A 54 8.05 5.55 1.48
N GLU A 55 8.69 4.63 2.19
CA GLU A 55 9.09 3.35 1.61
C GLU A 55 7.88 2.43 1.35
N ARG A 56 6.92 2.36 2.27
CA ARG A 56 5.65 1.66 2.03
C ARG A 56 4.93 2.18 0.79
N ALA A 57 4.87 3.51 0.63
CA ALA A 57 4.27 4.13 -0.54
C ALA A 57 5.03 3.80 -1.83
N ARG A 58 6.36 3.76 -1.80
CA ARG A 58 7.20 3.34 -2.94
C ARG A 58 6.95 1.90 -3.34
N VAL A 59 6.98 0.97 -2.39
CA VAL A 59 6.70 -0.45 -2.64
C VAL A 59 5.28 -0.65 -3.18
N ALA A 60 4.29 0.02 -2.60
CA ALA A 60 2.92 -0.02 -3.09
C ALA A 60 2.78 0.53 -4.52
N ALA A 61 3.48 1.62 -4.84
CA ALA A 61 3.51 2.18 -6.19
C ALA A 61 4.18 1.22 -7.19
N ALA A 62 5.31 0.62 -6.82
CA ALA A 62 6.01 -0.38 -7.63
C ALA A 62 5.12 -1.60 -7.91
N ALA A 63 4.42 -2.12 -6.90
CA ALA A 63 3.48 -3.23 -7.05
C ALA A 63 2.34 -2.89 -8.03
N ARG A 64 1.80 -1.67 -7.98
CA ARG A 64 0.78 -1.20 -8.94
C ARG A 64 1.32 -1.13 -10.37
N LEU A 65 2.54 -0.64 -10.56
CA LEU A 65 3.18 -0.60 -11.88
C LEU A 65 3.41 -2.01 -12.43
N ALA A 66 3.93 -2.92 -11.60
CA ALA A 66 4.10 -4.33 -11.95
C ALA A 66 2.77 -4.98 -12.35
N ALA A 67 1.69 -4.72 -11.61
CA ALA A 67 0.36 -5.22 -11.95
C ALA A 67 -0.19 -4.61 -13.26
N ARG A 68 0.18 -3.38 -13.62
CA ARG A 68 -0.18 -2.79 -14.93
C ARG A 68 0.54 -3.48 -16.07
N HIS A 69 1.84 -3.75 -15.91
CA HIS A 69 2.60 -4.51 -16.92
C HIS A 69 2.15 -5.97 -17.00
N GLY A 70 1.73 -6.59 -15.89
CA GLY A 70 1.06 -7.90 -15.88
C GLY A 70 -0.35 -7.87 -16.48
N ARG A 71 -1.02 -6.70 -16.50
CA ARG A 71 -2.32 -6.46 -17.17
C ARG A 71 -2.20 -6.09 -18.64
N ALA A 72 -1.01 -6.11 -19.25
CA ALA A 72 -0.85 -5.95 -20.69
C ALA A 72 -1.61 -7.00 -21.53
N GLY A 73 -2.18 -8.03 -20.89
CA GLY A 73 -3.08 -9.02 -21.49
C GLY A 73 -4.59 -8.79 -21.29
N VAL A 74 -5.06 -7.68 -20.69
CA VAL A 74 -6.51 -7.37 -20.70
C VAL A 74 -6.83 -6.73 -22.05
N PRO A 75 -7.53 -7.43 -22.97
CA PRO A 75 -7.98 -6.79 -24.19
C PRO A 75 -8.85 -5.61 -23.80
N ARG A 76 -8.60 -4.44 -24.40
CA ARG A 76 -9.57 -3.35 -24.39
C ARG A 76 -10.83 -3.92 -25.01
N GLN A 77 -11.78 -4.35 -24.18
CA GLN A 77 -13.12 -4.66 -24.65
C GLN A 77 -13.61 -3.35 -25.26
N ARG A 78 -13.66 -3.31 -26.60
CA ARG A 78 -14.45 -2.33 -27.32
C ARG A 78 -15.80 -2.38 -26.64
N CYS A 79 -16.31 -1.24 -26.16
CA CYS A 79 -17.70 -1.17 -25.73
C CYS A 79 -18.54 -1.68 -26.90
N THR A 80 -18.99 -2.94 -26.83
CA THR A 80 -20.07 -3.41 -27.67
C THR A 80 -21.31 -2.75 -27.09
N PRO A 81 -22.05 -1.94 -27.87
CA PRO A 81 -23.33 -1.43 -27.41
C PRO A 81 -24.29 -2.61 -27.30
N ALA A 82 -24.25 -3.31 -26.17
CA ALA A 82 -25.16 -4.38 -25.86
C ALA A 82 -26.51 -3.74 -25.52
N ASN A 83 -27.47 -3.98 -26.42
CA ASN A 83 -28.89 -3.98 -26.16
C ASN A 83 -29.51 -2.61 -25.79
N ARG A 84 -29.83 -1.82 -26.83
CA ARG A 84 -30.89 -0.81 -26.71
C ARG A 84 -32.22 -1.58 -26.63
N PRO A 85 -32.97 -1.56 -25.51
CA PRO A 85 -34.31 -2.14 -25.52
C PRO A 85 -35.13 -1.39 -26.57
N ALA A 86 -35.75 -2.13 -27.49
CA ALA A 86 -36.68 -1.58 -28.46
C ALA A 86 -37.82 -0.91 -27.69
N GLY A 87 -37.77 0.42 -27.58
CA GLY A 87 -38.84 1.21 -27.01
C GLY A 87 -40.11 0.94 -27.81
N VAL A 88 -41.16 0.48 -27.13
CA VAL A 88 -42.50 0.31 -27.67
C VAL A 88 -42.94 1.65 -28.26
N MET A 89 -43.12 1.70 -29.58
CA MET A 89 -43.67 2.86 -30.26
C MET A 89 -45.12 3.03 -29.83
N ARG A 90 -45.39 4.04 -28.98
CA ARG A 90 -46.76 4.43 -28.63
C ARG A 90 -47.37 5.16 -29.83
N PRO A 91 -48.58 4.79 -30.28
CA PRO A 91 -49.25 5.54 -31.34
C PRO A 91 -49.62 6.93 -30.82
N VAL A 92 -49.21 7.96 -31.56
CA VAL A 92 -49.67 9.34 -31.37
C VAL A 92 -51.05 9.46 -32.01
N THR A 93 -52.08 9.68 -31.19
CA THR A 93 -53.41 10.09 -31.67
C THR A 93 -53.36 11.56 -32.10
N PRO A 94 -53.81 11.92 -33.31
CA PRO A 94 -53.88 13.32 -33.72
C PRO A 94 -54.95 14.05 -32.91
N VAL A 95 -54.59 15.19 -32.33
CA VAL A 95 -55.57 16.14 -31.78
C VAL A 95 -56.18 16.91 -32.95
N SER A 96 -57.51 16.94 -33.01
CA SER A 96 -58.30 17.70 -34.00
C SER A 96 -58.29 19.19 -33.70
#